data_AF-A0A7Y6FC20-F1
#
_entry.id   AF-A0A7Y6FC20-F1
#
_cell.length_a   1.000
_cell.length_b   1.000
_cell.length_c   1.000
_cell.angle_alpha   90.00
_cell.angle_beta   90.00
_cell.angle_gamma   90.00
#
_symmetry.space_group_name_H-M   'P 1'
#
loop_
_entity.id
_entity.type
_entity.pdbx_description
1 polymer ?
#
loop_
_entity_poly.entity_id
_entity_poly.type
_entity_poly.pdbx_seq_one_letter_code
_entity_poly.pdbx_strand_id
1 'polypeptide(L)'
;MASVHTSAREEAGGAVAGPKGPGGPGGPLEPPERPIAWSMLSRALSVPLILGLVCFLPAVIAAQPGSGVRDTAYWLQLVLTCYAGARLATMILSTRRRLLQGVFWMFVYIAMGVAPFAQVVIGQTPTPMVGPRQDLVTAIAMILVGCAAYDLGALLASRRPLRRRTPSARGSGGGPAVAHPVRLRLLVVLAFAASAFYVLKLGGPAVFFTSRQEINETVAASGVVTEGSNVGSAFIKGFGQVPALLALLFYTRRLATSYRARRTPSTVLVWVALAGLNLVVNNPISNARYWFLTVLMAFVFTAMPSSAAVYRTVLATGVVGALVVFPYADKFRYDDEGQRPAQSASVFEPLVTKDYDQMVMFANTISWVDTRGHTYGRQLAGSGLFFVPRAVWSGKPEDTGVRVGQWMGLRMTNLSAPVWTEFWVDFGATGMIGGMALIGYASARTDRRYALAVTRAGPGPGSVLAIAAPLIAGYTFILLRGPLLQAAGKLAIAALLLLAVATFREQRAARRR
;
A
#
# COMPACT_ATOMS: atom_id res chain seq x y z
N MET A 1 43.58 46.38 31.63
CA MET A 1 43.33 47.01 32.94
C MET A 1 42.15 47.96 32.77
N ALA A 2 41.09 47.78 33.56
CA ALA A 2 39.86 48.60 33.66
C ALA A 2 39.03 48.74 32.35
N SER A 3 37.83 48.17 32.20
CA SER A 3 36.56 48.50 32.90
C SER A 3 36.18 49.98 32.66
N VAL A 4 34.96 50.39 32.32
CA VAL A 4 33.61 49.80 32.39
C VAL A 4 32.61 50.92 31.96
N HIS A 5 31.32 50.58 31.81
CA HIS A 5 30.11 51.43 31.78
C HIS A 5 29.65 52.03 30.42
N THR A 6 28.56 51.53 29.79
CA THR A 6 27.09 51.83 29.99
C THR A 6 26.75 53.31 29.73
N SER A 7 25.68 53.73 29.05
CA SER A 7 24.45 53.11 28.55
C SER A 7 23.67 54.17 27.72
N ALA A 8 22.91 53.70 26.72
CA ALA A 8 21.58 54.15 26.25
C ALA A 8 21.20 55.65 26.14
N ARG A 9 20.77 56.05 24.92
CA ARG A 9 19.42 56.58 24.51
C ARG A 9 19.53 57.31 23.15
N GLU A 10 18.86 56.83 22.11
CA GLU A 10 17.49 57.15 21.61
C GLU A 10 17.51 58.15 20.44
N GLU A 11 17.03 57.65 19.30
CA GLU A 11 16.35 58.27 18.15
C GLU A 11 16.83 59.58 17.50
N ALA A 12 17.06 59.50 16.17
CA ALA A 12 16.39 60.29 15.11
C ALA A 12 17.34 60.59 13.95
N GLY A 13 16.89 60.36 12.70
CA GLY A 13 17.65 60.79 11.52
C GLY A 13 17.22 60.09 10.23
N GLY A 14 16.09 60.54 9.68
CA GLY A 14 15.65 60.16 8.34
C GLY A 14 16.44 60.82 7.21
N ALA A 15 16.27 60.23 6.03
CA ALA A 15 16.41 60.78 4.68
C ALA A 15 17.82 61.14 4.17
N VAL A 16 18.30 60.37 3.18
CA VAL A 16 18.76 60.94 1.89
C VAL A 16 18.30 60.01 0.76
N ALA A 17 17.45 60.53 -0.12
CA ALA A 17 17.06 59.94 -1.39
C ALA A 17 18.09 60.32 -2.47
N GLY A 18 18.59 59.34 -3.23
CA GLY A 18 19.37 59.54 -4.46
C GLY A 18 18.55 59.22 -5.72
N PRO A 19 18.76 59.90 -6.86
CA PRO A 19 17.79 59.94 -7.95
C PRO A 19 17.83 58.71 -8.88
N LYS A 20 16.64 58.38 -9.39
CA LYS A 20 16.37 57.36 -10.41
C LYS A 20 17.06 57.70 -11.75
N GLY A 21 17.77 56.73 -12.32
CA GLY A 21 18.13 56.67 -13.75
C GLY A 21 17.15 55.78 -14.54
N PRO A 22 16.95 56.01 -15.85
CA PRO A 22 15.84 55.43 -16.61
C PRO A 22 16.20 54.11 -17.34
N GLY A 23 15.26 53.15 -17.28
CA GLY A 23 14.83 52.23 -18.35
C GLY A 23 15.83 51.45 -19.22
N GLY A 24 15.84 50.11 -19.07
CA GLY A 24 16.34 49.11 -20.05
C GLY A 24 16.17 47.67 -19.53
N PRO A 25 15.97 46.63 -20.36
CA PRO A 25 14.89 45.65 -20.20
C PRO A 25 15.19 44.44 -19.30
N GLY A 26 14.13 43.95 -18.66
CA GLY A 26 14.15 42.90 -17.63
C GLY A 26 14.79 41.57 -18.03
N GLY A 27 15.82 41.19 -17.29
CA GLY A 27 16.27 39.80 -17.16
C GLY A 27 15.29 38.99 -16.29
N PRO A 28 15.28 37.66 -16.42
CA PRO A 28 14.35 36.82 -15.67
C PRO A 28 14.65 36.91 -14.18
N LEU A 29 13.68 37.41 -13.41
CA LEU A 29 13.65 37.36 -11.95
C LEU A 29 14.01 35.95 -11.48
N GLU A 30 15.17 35.81 -10.86
CA GLU A 30 15.52 34.60 -10.11
C GLU A 30 14.42 34.35 -9.07
N PRO A 31 13.87 33.13 -8.97
CA PRO A 31 12.85 32.84 -7.98
C PRO A 31 13.47 32.97 -6.58
N PRO A 32 12.76 33.60 -5.62
CA PRO A 32 13.30 33.85 -4.29
C PRO A 32 13.73 32.53 -3.63
N GLU A 33 14.94 32.52 -3.08
CA GLU A 33 15.45 31.43 -2.26
C GLU A 33 14.43 31.11 -1.15
N ARG A 34 13.94 29.86 -1.12
CA ARG A 34 12.99 29.44 -0.10
C ARG A 34 13.73 29.33 1.24
N PRO A 35 13.13 29.81 2.36
CA PRO A 35 13.88 30.05 3.59
C PRO A 35 14.34 28.74 4.27
N ILE A 36 15.58 28.80 4.78
CA ILE A 36 16.36 27.77 5.48
C ILE A 36 15.59 27.12 6.66
N ALA A 37 14.59 27.81 7.23
CA ALA A 37 13.78 27.34 8.36
C ALA A 37 13.05 25.99 8.11
N TRP A 38 12.57 25.73 6.89
CA TRP A 38 11.91 24.45 6.57
C TRP A 38 12.87 23.26 6.55
N SER A 39 14.15 23.50 6.26
CA SER A 39 15.19 22.46 6.27
C SER A 39 15.55 22.04 7.69
N MET A 40 15.55 22.98 8.64
CA MET A 40 15.86 22.73 10.05
C MET A 40 14.72 22.01 10.78
N LEU A 41 13.45 22.38 10.54
CA LEU A 41 12.30 21.64 11.09
C LEU A 41 12.27 20.17 10.62
N SER A 42 12.69 19.91 9.37
CA SER A 42 12.77 18.54 8.83
C SER A 42 13.88 17.70 9.46
N ARG A 43 14.96 18.33 9.95
CA ARG A 43 16.05 17.66 10.68
C ARG A 43 15.69 17.45 12.15
N ALA A 44 15.04 18.42 12.80
CA ALA A 44 14.59 18.30 14.18
C ALA A 44 13.59 17.15 14.40
N LEU A 45 12.70 16.90 13.44
CA LEU A 45 11.76 15.76 13.47
C LEU A 45 12.39 14.43 13.02
N SER A 46 13.57 14.46 12.39
CA SER A 46 14.20 13.26 11.83
C SER A 46 14.82 12.35 12.89
N VAL A 47 15.49 12.93 13.88
CA VAL A 47 16.15 12.19 14.95
C VAL A 47 15.12 11.50 15.86
N PRO A 48 14.05 12.16 16.35
CA PRO A 48 13.01 11.50 17.15
C PRO A 48 12.29 10.39 16.38
N LEU A 49 12.05 10.55 15.08
CA LEU A 49 11.42 9.50 14.28
C LEU A 49 12.31 8.28 14.13
N ILE A 50 13.60 8.46 13.82
CA ILE A 50 14.56 7.36 13.70
C ILE A 50 14.71 6.67 15.04
N LEU A 51 14.96 7.43 16.12
CA LEU A 51 15.08 6.87 17.47
C LEU A 51 13.79 6.16 17.89
N GLY A 52 12.63 6.72 17.56
CA GLY A 52 11.32 6.14 17.82
C GLY A 52 11.14 4.76 17.18
N LEU A 53 11.39 4.67 15.87
CA LEU A 53 11.16 3.45 15.09
C LEU A 53 12.27 2.39 15.25
N VAL A 54 13.52 2.82 15.43
CA VAL A 54 14.67 1.90 15.43
C VAL A 54 15.06 1.49 16.85
N CYS A 55 14.92 2.38 17.83
CA CYS A 55 15.44 2.14 19.18
C CYS A 55 14.31 2.04 20.21
N PHE A 56 13.48 3.08 20.35
CA PHE A 56 12.50 3.19 21.42
C PHE A 56 11.41 2.12 21.34
N LEU A 57 10.74 1.96 20.19
CA LEU A 57 9.67 0.97 20.08
C LEU A 57 10.20 -0.47 20.26
N PRO A 58 11.31 -0.89 19.61
CA PRO A 58 11.90 -2.20 19.89
C PRO A 58 12.34 -2.34 21.36
N ALA A 59 12.92 -1.33 21.99
CA ALA A 59 13.30 -1.39 23.40
C ALA A 59 12.08 -1.54 24.33
N VAL A 60 10.99 -0.81 24.06
CA VAL A 60 9.74 -0.92 24.82
C VAL A 60 9.14 -2.33 24.70
N ILE A 61 9.19 -2.92 23.50
CA ILE A 61 8.72 -4.29 23.28
C ILE A 61 9.64 -5.29 23.99
N ALA A 62 10.96 -5.13 23.90
CA ALA A 62 11.94 -5.99 24.56
C ALA A 62 11.85 -5.96 26.10
N ALA A 63 11.39 -4.85 26.67
CA ALA A 63 11.18 -4.65 28.10
C ALA A 63 9.83 -5.20 28.61
N GLN A 64 8.93 -5.64 27.72
CA GLN A 64 7.66 -6.23 28.15
C GLN A 64 7.89 -7.54 28.92
N PRO A 65 7.10 -7.79 29.98
CA PRO A 65 7.10 -9.09 30.62
C PRO A 65 6.52 -10.13 29.66
N GLY A 66 7.21 -11.26 29.50
CA GLY A 66 6.79 -12.34 28.62
C GLY A 66 7.61 -13.60 28.86
N SER A 67 7.02 -14.76 28.54
CA SER A 67 7.67 -16.07 28.67
C SER A 67 8.50 -16.45 27.45
N GLY A 68 8.65 -15.53 26.49
CA GLY A 68 9.38 -15.72 25.25
C GLY A 68 10.85 -16.07 25.47
N VAL A 69 11.32 -17.10 24.76
CA VAL A 69 12.73 -17.51 24.81
C VAL A 69 13.59 -16.51 24.04
N ARG A 70 14.65 -16.01 24.69
CA ARG A 70 15.64 -15.07 24.11
C ARG A 70 16.78 -15.80 23.39
N ASP A 71 16.42 -16.57 22.37
CA ASP A 71 17.36 -17.34 21.55
C ASP A 71 17.73 -16.62 20.24
N THR A 72 18.24 -17.35 19.26
CA THR A 72 18.59 -16.83 17.93
C THR A 72 17.40 -16.18 17.22
N ALA A 73 16.18 -16.72 17.36
CA ALA A 73 14.99 -16.14 16.74
C ALA A 73 14.71 -14.73 17.30
N TYR A 74 14.86 -14.54 18.61
CA TYR A 74 14.71 -13.24 19.26
C TYR A 74 15.67 -12.19 18.68
N TRP A 75 16.97 -12.50 18.61
CA TRP A 75 17.98 -11.55 18.14
C TRP A 75 17.83 -11.24 16.65
N LEU A 76 17.55 -12.25 15.81
CA LEU A 76 17.29 -12.02 14.39
C LEU A 76 16.03 -11.17 14.18
N GLN A 77 14.98 -11.39 14.97
CA GLN A 77 13.75 -10.62 14.88
C GLN A 77 13.95 -9.16 15.29
N LEU A 78 14.78 -8.92 16.32
CA LEU A 78 15.19 -7.57 16.71
C LEU A 78 15.96 -6.89 15.56
N VAL A 79 16.93 -7.57 14.95
CA VAL A 79 17.70 -7.05 13.80
C VAL A 79 16.76 -6.72 12.63
N LEU A 80 15.82 -7.59 12.30
CA LEU A 80 14.82 -7.34 11.26
C LEU A 80 13.96 -6.11 11.56
N THR A 81 13.50 -5.98 12.81
CA THR A 81 12.69 -4.84 13.25
C THR A 81 13.46 -3.52 13.13
N CYS A 82 14.70 -3.49 13.64
CA CYS A 82 15.58 -2.32 13.54
C CYS A 82 15.92 -1.97 12.09
N TYR A 83 16.21 -2.97 11.25
CA TYR A 83 16.50 -2.79 9.84
C TYR A 83 15.31 -2.20 9.08
N ALA A 84 14.12 -2.78 9.26
CA ALA A 84 12.88 -2.29 8.66
C ALA A 84 12.54 -0.88 9.15
N GLY A 85 12.74 -0.60 10.45
CA GLY A 85 12.54 0.72 11.05
C GLY A 85 13.47 1.77 10.44
N ALA A 86 14.75 1.45 10.26
CA ALA A 86 15.73 2.33 9.65
C ALA A 86 15.35 2.62 8.19
N ARG A 87 15.00 1.59 7.41
CA ARG A 87 14.54 1.75 6.02
C ARG A 87 13.28 2.60 5.94
N LEU A 88 12.27 2.33 6.76
CA LEU A 88 11.04 3.13 6.80
C LEU A 88 11.32 4.59 7.15
N ALA A 89 12.16 4.84 8.16
CA ALA A 89 12.58 6.19 8.53
C ALA A 89 13.28 6.89 7.35
N THR A 90 14.17 6.20 6.62
CA THR A 90 14.78 6.79 5.41
C THR A 90 13.74 7.12 4.33
N MET A 91 12.69 6.31 4.18
CA MET A 91 11.61 6.58 3.22
C MET A 91 10.80 7.81 3.62
N ILE A 92 10.48 7.98 4.91
CA ILE A 92 9.74 9.14 5.43
C ILE A 92 10.60 10.42 5.27
N LEU A 93 11.88 10.35 5.61
CA LEU A 93 12.76 11.50 5.62
C LEU A 93 13.25 11.91 4.23
N SER A 94 13.28 10.98 3.26
CA SER A 94 13.71 11.27 1.90
C SER A 94 12.90 12.40 1.26
N THR A 95 13.58 13.25 0.49
CA THR A 95 12.95 14.27 -0.37
C THR A 95 12.28 13.66 -1.59
N ARG A 96 12.65 12.42 -1.96
CA ARG A 96 12.05 11.70 -3.09
C ARG A 96 10.87 10.86 -2.60
N ARG A 97 9.69 11.14 -3.14
CA ARG A 97 8.47 10.36 -2.90
C ARG A 97 8.60 8.99 -3.59
N ARG A 98 8.72 7.93 -2.80
CA ARG A 98 8.83 6.54 -3.25
C ARG A 98 7.64 5.77 -2.72
N LEU A 99 6.52 5.84 -3.43
CA LEU A 99 5.23 5.40 -2.94
C LEU A 99 5.19 3.90 -2.66
N LEU A 100 5.57 3.08 -3.64
CA LEU A 100 5.54 1.62 -3.50
C LEU A 100 6.58 1.14 -2.50
N GLN A 101 7.80 1.71 -2.52
CA GLN A 101 8.83 1.36 -1.53
C GLN A 101 8.44 1.80 -0.11
N GLY A 102 7.82 2.96 0.06
CA GLY A 102 7.36 3.44 1.35
C GLY A 102 6.32 2.51 1.97
N VAL A 103 5.31 2.10 1.17
CA VAL A 103 4.30 1.13 1.63
C VAL A 103 4.90 -0.25 1.90
N PHE A 104 5.83 -0.72 1.07
CA PHE A 104 6.55 -1.97 1.32
C PHE A 104 7.25 -1.97 2.68
N TRP A 105 8.06 -0.95 2.97
CA TRP A 105 8.78 -0.86 4.24
C TRP A 105 7.85 -0.62 5.43
N MET A 106 6.73 0.07 5.22
CA MET A 106 5.69 0.20 6.23
C MET A 106 5.09 -1.17 6.58
N PHE A 107 4.74 -1.99 5.58
CA PHE A 107 4.26 -3.35 5.79
C PHE A 107 5.30 -4.22 6.51
N VAL A 108 6.55 -4.26 6.03
CA VAL A 108 7.62 -5.05 6.65
C VAL A 108 7.82 -4.64 8.11
N TYR A 109 7.89 -3.34 8.39
CA TYR A 109 8.08 -2.86 9.75
C TYR A 109 6.94 -3.28 10.69
N ILE A 110 5.69 -3.14 10.25
CA ILE A 110 4.52 -3.45 11.09
C ILE A 110 4.32 -4.97 11.22
N ALA A 111 4.16 -5.67 10.10
CA ALA A 111 3.67 -7.05 10.05
C ALA A 111 4.79 -8.11 10.12
N MET A 112 6.01 -7.76 9.73
CA MET A 112 7.16 -8.68 9.77
C MET A 112 8.19 -8.31 10.85
N GLY A 113 8.19 -7.06 11.34
CA GLY A 113 9.11 -6.57 12.36
C GLY A 113 8.45 -6.51 13.74
N VAL A 114 7.70 -5.45 13.98
CA VAL A 114 7.12 -5.09 15.29
C VAL A 114 6.18 -6.17 15.82
N ALA A 115 5.19 -6.61 15.05
CA ALA A 115 4.21 -7.58 15.54
C ALA A 115 4.84 -8.95 15.86
N PRO A 116 5.67 -9.55 14.98
CA PRO A 116 6.33 -10.80 15.33
C PRO A 116 7.38 -10.65 16.43
N PHE A 117 8.01 -9.48 16.59
CA PHE A 117 8.90 -9.23 17.72
C PHE A 117 8.15 -9.25 19.05
N ALA A 118 6.97 -8.61 19.11
CA ALA A 118 6.10 -8.69 20.28
C ALA A 118 5.65 -10.13 20.55
N GLN A 119 5.28 -10.90 19.53
CA GLN A 119 4.90 -12.31 19.65
C GLN A 119 6.04 -13.17 20.24
N VAL A 120 7.28 -12.96 19.76
CA VAL A 120 8.46 -13.68 20.28
C VAL A 120 8.76 -13.29 21.74
N VAL A 121 8.60 -12.02 22.14
CA VAL A 121 8.80 -11.57 23.53
C VAL A 121 7.74 -12.12 24.46
N ILE A 122 6.46 -11.99 24.08
CA ILE A 122 5.32 -12.44 24.89
C ILE A 122 5.33 -13.98 25.00
N GLY A 123 5.86 -14.68 23.99
CA GLY A 123 5.86 -16.14 23.93
C GLY A 123 4.55 -16.72 23.40
N GLN A 124 3.72 -15.89 22.77
CA GLN A 124 2.44 -16.29 22.19
C GLN A 124 2.45 -16.05 20.68
N THR A 125 1.86 -16.98 19.95
CA THR A 125 1.74 -16.90 18.49
C THR A 125 0.26 -16.87 18.08
N PRO A 126 -0.11 -16.08 17.06
CA PRO A 126 -1.50 -15.95 16.61
C PRO A 126 -2.04 -17.24 15.99
N THR A 127 -1.16 -18.08 15.46
CA THR A 127 -1.46 -19.39 14.89
C THR A 127 -0.51 -20.42 15.50
N PRO A 128 -0.94 -21.68 15.69
CA PRO A 128 -0.07 -22.71 16.23
C PRO A 128 1.19 -22.88 15.39
N MET A 129 2.36 -22.94 16.03
CA MET A 129 3.60 -23.36 15.36
C MET A 129 3.67 -24.89 15.43
N VAL A 130 3.52 -25.56 14.29
CA VAL A 130 3.50 -27.03 14.21
C VAL A 130 4.90 -27.60 14.05
N GLY A 131 5.76 -26.90 13.32
CA GLY A 131 7.15 -27.30 13.08
C GLY A 131 8.10 -27.01 14.25
N PRO A 132 9.38 -27.43 14.14
CA PRO A 132 10.41 -27.07 15.10
C PRO A 132 10.68 -25.56 15.13
N ARG A 133 11.15 -25.08 16.28
CA ARG A 133 11.55 -23.66 16.44
C ARG A 133 12.64 -23.20 15.45
N GLN A 134 13.44 -24.14 14.94
CA GLN A 134 14.43 -23.86 13.89
C GLN A 134 13.79 -23.31 12.59
N ASP A 135 12.55 -23.67 12.29
CA ASP A 135 11.85 -23.18 11.09
C ASP A 135 11.47 -21.71 11.26
N LEU A 136 11.18 -21.28 12.49
CA LEU A 136 10.98 -19.87 12.81
C LEU A 136 12.28 -19.07 12.59
N VAL A 137 13.42 -19.59 13.06
CA VAL A 137 14.73 -18.97 12.83
C VAL A 137 15.01 -18.85 11.32
N THR A 138 14.76 -19.92 10.58
CA THR A 138 14.96 -19.97 9.12
C THR A 138 14.04 -18.97 8.41
N ALA A 139 12.77 -18.90 8.80
CA ALA A 139 11.82 -17.94 8.25
C ALA A 139 12.27 -16.49 8.48
N ILE A 140 12.73 -16.14 9.69
CA ILE A 140 13.20 -14.78 10.01
C ILE A 140 14.43 -14.43 9.17
N ALA A 141 15.40 -15.36 9.08
CA ALA A 141 16.58 -15.19 8.26
C ALA A 141 16.24 -15.02 6.77
N MET A 142 15.29 -15.80 6.26
CA MET A 142 14.83 -15.71 4.87
C MET A 142 14.07 -14.41 4.59
N ILE A 143 13.29 -13.89 5.55
CA ILE A 143 12.67 -12.57 5.43
C ILE A 143 13.73 -11.47 5.36
N LEU A 144 14.74 -11.50 6.23
CA LEU A 144 15.89 -10.58 6.20
C LEU A 144 16.58 -10.59 4.83
N VAL A 145 16.90 -11.79 4.33
CA VAL A 145 17.50 -11.99 3.00
C VAL A 145 16.60 -11.44 1.90
N GLY A 146 15.28 -11.70 1.97
CA GLY A 146 14.32 -11.15 1.02
C GLY A 146 14.23 -9.62 1.07
N CYS A 147 14.34 -9.01 2.24
CA CYS A 147 14.39 -7.56 2.39
C CYS A 147 15.68 -6.96 1.82
N ALA A 148 16.83 -7.63 1.98
CA ALA A 148 18.08 -7.25 1.32
C ALA A 148 18.00 -7.39 -0.21
N ALA A 149 17.39 -8.47 -0.70
CA ALA A 149 17.15 -8.71 -2.13
C ALA A 149 16.26 -7.63 -2.75
N TYR A 150 15.18 -7.24 -2.05
CA TYR A 150 14.33 -6.12 -2.44
C TYR A 150 15.12 -4.82 -2.62
N ASP A 151 16.01 -4.51 -1.67
CA ASP A 151 16.85 -3.32 -1.74
C ASP A 151 17.86 -3.37 -2.89
N LEU A 152 18.48 -4.52 -3.12
CA LEU A 152 19.33 -4.72 -4.28
C LEU A 152 18.57 -4.46 -5.59
N GLY A 153 17.35 -5.01 -5.71
CA GLY A 153 16.47 -4.75 -6.85
C GLY A 153 16.15 -3.26 -7.04
N ALA A 154 15.80 -2.57 -5.96
CA ALA A 154 15.50 -1.14 -5.97
C ALA A 154 16.72 -0.28 -6.33
N LEU A 155 17.91 -0.67 -5.88
CA LEU A 155 19.18 -0.02 -6.23
C LEU A 155 19.51 -0.21 -7.71
N LEU A 156 19.38 -1.44 -8.24
CA LEU A 156 19.58 -1.74 -9.66
C LEU A 156 18.63 -0.93 -10.56
N ALA A 157 17.36 -0.82 -10.18
CA ALA A 157 16.39 0.03 -10.89
C ALA A 157 16.74 1.52 -10.82
N SER A 158 17.34 1.98 -9.73
CA SER A 158 17.73 3.38 -9.54
C SER A 158 18.93 3.78 -10.39
N ARG A 159 19.91 2.87 -10.56
CA ARG A 159 21.11 3.09 -11.38
C ARG A 159 20.82 3.11 -12.88
N ARG A 160 19.83 2.36 -13.34
CA ARG A 160 19.46 2.35 -14.77
C ARG A 160 18.76 3.66 -15.15
N PRO A 161 19.22 4.42 -16.17
CA PRO A 161 18.50 5.59 -16.62
C PRO A 161 17.11 5.18 -17.13
N LEU A 162 16.10 6.00 -16.84
CA LEU A 162 14.83 5.87 -17.53
C LEU A 162 15.09 6.25 -18.98
N ARG A 163 15.06 5.27 -19.89
CA ARG A 163 15.15 5.51 -21.33
C ARG A 163 14.04 6.51 -21.69
N ARG A 164 14.43 7.78 -21.89
CA ARG A 164 13.55 8.80 -22.44
C ARG A 164 13.32 8.32 -23.87
N ARG A 165 12.11 7.85 -24.19
CA ARG A 165 11.75 7.62 -25.59
C ARG A 165 11.92 8.97 -26.27
N THR A 166 13.01 9.15 -27.01
CA THR A 166 13.10 10.21 -28.02
C THR A 166 11.95 9.93 -28.98
N PRO A 167 11.04 10.90 -29.22
CA PRO A 167 10.03 10.72 -30.25
C PRO A 167 10.78 10.53 -31.57
N SER A 168 10.81 9.30 -32.06
CA SER A 168 11.28 9.00 -33.41
C SER A 168 10.32 9.70 -34.37
N ALA A 169 10.87 10.43 -35.35
CA ALA A 169 10.10 11.04 -36.43
C ALA A 169 9.34 10.01 -37.29
N ARG A 170 9.54 8.70 -37.07
CA ARG A 170 8.84 7.60 -37.73
C ARG A 170 7.95 6.83 -36.75
N GLY A 171 6.71 7.33 -36.59
CA GLY A 171 5.48 6.55 -36.76
C GLY A 171 5.09 5.36 -35.86
N SER A 172 5.87 4.89 -34.88
CA SER A 172 5.47 3.67 -34.12
C SER A 172 5.75 3.67 -32.61
N GLY A 173 6.14 4.81 -32.03
CA GLY A 173 6.45 4.92 -30.60
C GLY A 173 5.37 5.63 -29.79
N GLY A 174 4.25 4.97 -29.48
CA GLY A 174 3.13 5.56 -28.73
C GLY A 174 3.57 6.33 -27.46
N GLY A 175 3.03 7.55 -27.32
CA GLY A 175 3.24 8.44 -26.18
C GLY A 175 2.78 7.84 -24.84
N PRO A 176 2.93 8.56 -23.71
CA PRO A 176 2.49 8.05 -22.41
C PRO A 176 0.98 7.70 -22.43
N ALA A 177 0.59 6.64 -21.72
CA ALA A 177 -0.81 6.21 -21.66
C ALA A 177 -1.68 7.26 -20.96
N VAL A 178 -2.69 7.76 -21.69
CA VAL A 178 -3.66 8.76 -21.22
C VAL A 178 -5.08 8.21 -21.40
N ALA A 179 -5.96 8.47 -20.44
CA ALA A 179 -7.36 8.08 -20.49
C ALA A 179 -8.11 8.78 -21.62
N HIS A 180 -8.80 8.00 -22.46
CA HIS A 180 -9.66 8.55 -23.51
C HIS A 180 -10.93 9.16 -22.90
N PRO A 181 -11.34 10.39 -23.27
CA PRO A 181 -12.45 11.09 -22.63
C PRO A 181 -13.79 10.37 -22.78
N VAL A 182 -14.05 9.71 -23.92
CA VAL A 182 -15.30 8.94 -24.12
C VAL A 182 -15.28 7.65 -23.31
N ARG A 183 -14.14 6.93 -23.28
CA ARG A 183 -14.01 5.68 -22.54
C ARG A 183 -14.06 5.90 -21.03
N LEU A 184 -13.58 7.06 -20.58
CA LEU A 184 -13.73 7.48 -19.18
C LEU A 184 -15.19 7.73 -18.80
N ARG A 185 -16.01 8.31 -19.69
CA ARG A 185 -17.46 8.44 -19.43
C ARG A 185 -18.17 7.09 -19.43
N LEU A 186 -17.78 6.19 -20.35
CA LEU A 186 -18.28 4.81 -20.33
C LEU A 186 -17.90 4.08 -19.03
N LEU A 187 -16.70 4.31 -18.49
CA LEU A 187 -16.30 3.78 -17.19
C LEU A 187 -17.21 4.29 -16.06
N VAL A 188 -17.63 5.56 -16.09
CA VAL A 188 -18.58 6.11 -15.11
C VAL A 188 -19.94 5.42 -15.20
N VAL A 189 -20.47 5.24 -16.42
CA VAL A 189 -21.74 4.51 -16.63
C VAL A 189 -21.61 3.07 -16.15
N LEU A 190 -20.52 2.39 -16.50
CA LEU A 190 -20.22 1.04 -16.03
C LEU A 190 -20.12 0.98 -14.50
N ALA A 191 -19.50 1.98 -13.86
CA ALA A 191 -19.40 2.04 -12.41
C ALA A 191 -20.76 2.11 -11.73
N PHE A 192 -21.68 2.95 -12.20
CA PHE A 192 -23.03 3.01 -11.65
C PHE A 192 -23.81 1.72 -11.92
N ALA A 193 -23.76 1.20 -13.16
CA ALA A 193 -24.48 -0.01 -13.52
C ALA A 193 -23.99 -1.25 -12.74
N ALA A 194 -22.67 -1.46 -12.67
CA ALA A 194 -22.08 -2.60 -11.96
C ALA A 194 -22.27 -2.49 -10.45
N SER A 195 -22.13 -1.30 -9.87
CA SER A 195 -22.43 -1.06 -8.46
C SER A 195 -23.91 -1.27 -8.13
N ALA A 196 -24.82 -0.80 -8.98
CA ALA A 196 -26.26 -1.00 -8.78
C ALA A 196 -26.61 -2.50 -8.84
N PHE A 197 -26.07 -3.23 -9.82
CA PHE A 197 -26.23 -4.68 -9.89
C PHE A 197 -25.70 -5.38 -8.64
N TYR A 198 -24.52 -4.96 -8.15
CA TYR A 198 -23.94 -5.51 -6.92
C TYR A 198 -24.82 -5.24 -5.69
N VAL A 199 -25.34 -4.01 -5.56
CA VAL A 199 -26.24 -3.63 -4.46
C VAL A 199 -27.55 -4.43 -4.51
N LEU A 200 -28.15 -4.60 -5.70
CA LEU A 200 -29.37 -5.39 -5.88
C LEU A 200 -29.15 -6.86 -5.53
N LYS A 201 -28.01 -7.44 -5.93
CA LYS A 201 -27.68 -8.84 -5.62
C LYS A 201 -27.43 -9.09 -4.13
N LEU A 202 -27.08 -8.06 -3.38
CA LEU A 202 -26.89 -8.14 -1.93
C LEU A 202 -28.16 -7.86 -1.11
N GLY A 203 -29.31 -7.63 -1.75
CA GLY A 203 -30.56 -7.34 -1.03
C GLY A 203 -30.78 -5.85 -0.71
N GLY A 204 -30.01 -4.94 -1.34
CA GLY A 204 -30.20 -3.50 -1.25
C GLY A 204 -29.07 -2.74 -0.53
N PRO A 205 -29.17 -1.40 -0.46
CA PRO A 205 -28.10 -0.56 0.10
C PRO A 205 -27.98 -0.67 1.62
N ALA A 206 -29.05 -1.05 2.32
CA ALA A 206 -29.06 -1.20 3.78
C ALA A 206 -28.02 -2.23 4.28
N VAL A 207 -27.83 -3.31 3.51
CA VAL A 207 -26.88 -4.40 3.80
C VAL A 207 -25.42 -3.91 3.84
N PHE A 208 -25.10 -2.76 3.22
CA PHE A 208 -23.75 -2.19 3.28
C PHE A 208 -23.45 -1.42 4.57
N PHE A 209 -24.48 -1.19 5.39
CA PHE A 209 -24.39 -0.51 6.69
C PHE A 209 -24.58 -1.47 7.86
N THR A 210 -24.79 -2.77 7.60
CA THR A 210 -24.83 -3.82 8.62
C THR A 210 -23.47 -4.47 8.86
N SER A 211 -23.40 -5.38 9.84
CA SER A 211 -22.17 -6.08 10.19
C SER A 211 -21.68 -6.96 9.02
N ARG A 212 -20.35 -7.12 8.87
CA ARG A 212 -19.77 -7.92 7.78
C ARG A 212 -20.19 -9.40 7.83
N GLN A 213 -20.57 -9.87 9.01
CA GLN A 213 -21.02 -11.23 9.22
C GLN A 213 -22.38 -11.46 8.55
N GLU A 214 -23.34 -10.56 8.78
CA GLU A 214 -24.64 -10.56 8.10
C GLU A 214 -24.52 -10.46 6.58
N ILE A 215 -23.54 -9.69 6.07
CA ILE A 215 -23.29 -9.62 4.61
C ILE A 215 -22.83 -10.98 4.07
N ASN A 216 -21.93 -11.67 4.76
CA ASN A 216 -21.45 -12.98 4.31
C ASN A 216 -22.55 -14.04 4.40
N GLU A 217 -23.40 -13.98 5.43
CA GLU A 217 -24.56 -14.85 5.61
C GLU A 217 -25.63 -14.58 4.55
N THR A 218 -25.91 -13.32 4.22
CA THR A 218 -26.81 -12.93 3.11
C THR A 218 -26.27 -13.36 1.74
N VAL A 219 -24.95 -13.29 1.54
CA VAL A 219 -24.28 -13.79 0.33
C VAL A 219 -24.36 -15.32 0.23
N ALA A 220 -24.28 -16.03 1.36
CA ALA A 220 -24.50 -17.47 1.40
C ALA A 220 -25.97 -17.83 1.11
N ALA A 221 -26.91 -17.09 1.69
CA ALA A 221 -28.35 -17.30 1.51
C ALA A 221 -28.85 -16.95 0.09
N SER A 222 -28.20 -16.01 -0.60
CA SER A 222 -28.56 -15.58 -1.97
C SER A 222 -28.18 -16.59 -3.07
N GLY A 223 -27.58 -17.74 -2.73
CA GLY A 223 -27.22 -18.80 -3.69
C GLY A 223 -26.10 -18.43 -4.67
N VAL A 224 -25.44 -17.28 -4.46
CA VAL A 224 -24.30 -16.82 -5.27
C VAL A 224 -23.03 -17.63 -4.99
N VAL A 225 -22.98 -18.31 -3.84
CA VAL A 225 -21.92 -19.25 -3.47
C VAL A 225 -22.36 -20.66 -3.88
N THR A 226 -21.94 -21.09 -5.06
CA THR A 226 -22.00 -22.52 -5.42
C THR A 226 -20.89 -23.24 -4.66
N GLU A 227 -21.20 -24.40 -4.06
CA GLU A 227 -20.22 -25.26 -3.40
C GLU A 227 -18.99 -25.43 -4.32
N GLY A 228 -17.82 -24.93 -3.87
CA GLY A 228 -16.56 -25.00 -4.60
C GLY A 228 -16.15 -23.77 -5.44
N SER A 229 -16.97 -22.70 -5.53
CA SER A 229 -16.63 -21.51 -6.33
C SER A 229 -16.68 -20.18 -5.54
N ASN A 230 -15.60 -19.88 -4.82
CA ASN A 230 -15.31 -18.53 -4.26
C ASN A 230 -15.09 -17.46 -5.34
N VAL A 231 -15.11 -17.86 -6.62
CA VAL A 231 -14.79 -17.03 -7.77
C VAL A 231 -15.95 -16.09 -8.09
N GLY A 232 -17.20 -16.60 -8.12
CA GLY A 232 -18.37 -15.80 -8.48
C GLY A 232 -18.59 -14.59 -7.56
N SER A 233 -18.51 -14.80 -6.25
CA SER A 233 -18.65 -13.73 -5.25
C SER A 233 -17.50 -12.72 -5.31
N ALA A 234 -16.26 -13.16 -5.55
CA ALA A 234 -15.11 -12.27 -5.71
C ALA A 234 -15.19 -11.41 -6.98
N PHE A 235 -15.68 -11.97 -8.09
CA PHE A 235 -15.88 -11.25 -9.35
C PHE A 235 -17.01 -10.22 -9.22
N ILE A 236 -18.14 -10.58 -8.61
CA ILE A 236 -19.25 -9.65 -8.36
C ILE A 236 -18.79 -8.47 -7.49
N LYS A 237 -18.10 -8.76 -6.38
CA LYS A 237 -17.50 -7.73 -5.50
C LYS A 237 -16.49 -6.85 -6.27
N GLY A 238 -15.62 -7.46 -7.08
CA GLY A 238 -14.62 -6.75 -7.87
C GLY A 238 -15.23 -5.81 -8.91
N PHE A 239 -16.22 -6.27 -9.68
CA PHE A 239 -16.90 -5.44 -10.68
C PHE A 239 -17.78 -4.36 -10.08
N GLY A 240 -18.37 -4.58 -8.90
CA GLY A 240 -19.09 -3.51 -8.19
C GLY A 240 -18.13 -2.42 -7.66
N GLN A 241 -16.97 -2.80 -7.16
CA GLN A 241 -16.10 -1.88 -6.40
C GLN A 241 -15.04 -1.16 -7.23
N VAL A 242 -14.37 -1.89 -8.14
CA VAL A 242 -13.17 -1.40 -8.83
C VAL A 242 -13.47 -0.30 -9.86
N PRO A 243 -14.51 -0.41 -10.74
CA PRO A 243 -14.83 0.67 -11.67
C PRO A 243 -15.21 1.97 -10.95
N ALA A 244 -15.97 1.88 -9.85
CA ALA A 244 -16.35 3.03 -9.04
C ALA A 244 -15.13 3.75 -8.43
N LEU A 245 -14.16 2.99 -7.92
CA LEU A 245 -12.91 3.53 -7.43
C LEU A 245 -12.11 4.21 -8.56
N LEU A 246 -11.89 3.52 -9.69
CA LEU A 246 -11.11 4.06 -10.80
C LEU A 246 -11.72 5.35 -11.36
N ALA A 247 -13.04 5.38 -11.56
CA ALA A 247 -13.75 6.57 -12.00
C ALA A 247 -13.56 7.75 -11.03
N LEU A 248 -13.68 7.51 -9.72
CA LEU A 248 -13.44 8.51 -8.69
C LEU A 248 -12.01 9.05 -8.75
N LEU A 249 -11.01 8.18 -8.90
CA LEU A 249 -9.60 8.59 -8.96
C LEU A 249 -9.32 9.45 -10.21
N PHE A 250 -9.84 9.09 -11.38
CA PHE A 250 -9.68 9.91 -12.59
C PHE A 250 -10.32 11.29 -12.46
N TYR A 251 -11.55 11.38 -11.92
CA TYR A 251 -12.22 12.66 -11.72
C TYR A 251 -11.55 13.51 -10.62
N THR A 252 -11.07 12.88 -9.54
CA THR A 252 -10.28 13.54 -8.49
C THR A 252 -9.03 14.17 -9.08
N ARG A 253 -8.28 13.43 -9.89
CA ARG A 253 -7.08 13.97 -10.55
C ARG A 253 -7.40 15.11 -11.50
N ARG A 254 -8.50 15.00 -12.26
CA ARG A 254 -8.96 16.05 -13.17
C ARG A 254 -9.26 17.35 -12.41
N LEU A 255 -9.97 17.26 -11.28
CA LEU A 255 -10.26 18.41 -10.41
C LEU A 255 -9.00 18.95 -9.74
N ALA A 256 -8.09 18.08 -9.27
CA ALA A 256 -6.86 18.49 -8.62
C ALA A 256 -5.94 19.30 -9.55
N THR A 257 -5.87 18.92 -10.83
CA THR A 257 -4.90 19.49 -11.79
C THR A 257 -5.47 20.58 -12.70
N SER A 258 -6.79 20.65 -12.92
CA SER A 258 -7.39 21.56 -13.90
C SER A 258 -8.33 22.57 -13.24
N TYR A 259 -7.99 23.86 -13.30
CA TYR A 259 -8.84 24.94 -12.77
C TYR A 259 -10.21 24.99 -13.46
N ARG A 260 -10.23 24.83 -14.80
CA ARG A 260 -11.48 24.78 -15.60
C ARG A 260 -12.44 23.67 -15.14
N ALA A 261 -11.90 22.51 -14.74
CA ALA A 261 -12.72 21.39 -14.28
C ALA A 261 -13.44 21.72 -12.97
N ARG A 262 -12.81 22.49 -12.07
CA ARG A 262 -13.42 22.92 -10.80
C ARG A 262 -14.58 23.89 -10.99
N ARG A 263 -14.52 24.72 -12.04
CA ARG A 263 -15.60 25.66 -12.39
C ARG A 263 -16.74 25.02 -13.20
N THR A 264 -16.60 23.75 -13.61
CA THR A 264 -17.62 23.08 -14.42
C THR A 264 -18.56 22.28 -13.50
N PRO A 265 -19.82 22.71 -13.29
CA PRO A 265 -20.71 22.09 -12.31
C PRO A 265 -20.98 20.61 -12.59
N SER A 266 -21.09 20.23 -13.86
CA SER A 266 -21.28 18.82 -14.26
C SER A 266 -20.12 17.91 -13.87
N THR A 267 -18.88 18.41 -13.87
CA THR A 267 -17.71 17.60 -13.47
C THR A 267 -17.67 17.42 -11.95
N VAL A 268 -18.07 18.46 -11.20
CA VAL A 268 -18.19 18.40 -9.74
C VAL A 268 -19.33 17.47 -9.34
N LEU A 269 -20.49 17.57 -10.00
CA LEU A 269 -21.65 16.72 -9.73
C LEU A 269 -21.33 15.23 -9.94
N VAL A 270 -20.65 14.89 -11.05
CA VAL A 270 -20.20 13.51 -11.30
C VAL A 270 -19.22 13.05 -10.23
N TRP A 271 -18.30 13.92 -9.79
CA TRP A 271 -17.38 13.58 -8.71
C TRP A 271 -18.10 13.33 -7.37
N VAL A 272 -19.07 14.18 -7.01
CA VAL A 272 -19.90 14.01 -5.80
C VAL A 272 -20.70 12.70 -5.87
N ALA A 273 -21.32 12.41 -7.01
CA ALA A 273 -22.07 11.17 -7.21
C ALA A 273 -21.17 9.94 -7.10
N LEU A 274 -19.96 9.99 -7.66
CA LEU A 274 -18.96 8.91 -7.52
C LEU A 274 -18.44 8.78 -6.09
N ALA A 275 -18.29 9.89 -5.36
CA ALA A 275 -17.91 9.87 -3.95
C ALA A 275 -19.00 9.17 -3.12
N GLY A 276 -20.27 9.54 -3.32
CA GLY A 276 -21.42 8.86 -2.70
C GLY A 276 -21.47 7.37 -3.02
N LEU A 277 -21.25 7.00 -4.29
CA LEU A 277 -21.19 5.59 -4.71
C LEU A 277 -20.08 4.82 -3.99
N ASN A 278 -18.89 5.42 -3.83
CA ASN A 278 -17.78 4.80 -3.10
C ASN A 278 -18.06 4.73 -1.60
N LEU A 279 -18.76 5.70 -1.01
CA LEU A 279 -19.15 5.62 0.41
C LEU A 279 -20.09 4.45 0.69
N VAL A 280 -20.95 4.09 -0.27
CA VAL A 280 -21.83 2.91 -0.16
C VAL A 280 -21.04 1.62 -0.44
N VAL A 281 -20.45 1.51 -1.63
CA VAL A 281 -19.91 0.25 -2.15
C VAL A 281 -18.51 -0.08 -1.59
N ASN A 282 -17.74 0.94 -1.21
CA ASN A 282 -16.38 0.85 -0.66
C ASN A 282 -16.30 1.30 0.81
N ASN A 283 -17.41 1.21 1.57
CA ASN A 283 -17.50 1.56 3.00
C ASN A 283 -16.52 0.73 3.88
N PRO A 284 -15.81 1.33 4.87
CA PRO A 284 -15.03 0.60 5.87
C PRO A 284 -15.82 -0.41 6.73
N ILE A 285 -17.13 -0.23 6.90
CA ILE A 285 -17.97 -1.12 7.70
C ILE A 285 -18.14 -2.46 6.99
N SER A 286 -18.66 -2.46 5.77
CA SER A 286 -18.96 -3.68 5.00
C SER A 286 -17.72 -4.36 4.39
N ASN A 287 -16.66 -3.60 4.10
CA ASN A 287 -15.48 -4.12 3.42
C ASN A 287 -14.37 -4.58 4.35
N ALA A 288 -13.49 -5.42 3.81
CA ALA A 288 -12.24 -5.76 4.47
C ALA A 288 -11.35 -4.51 4.63
N ARG A 289 -10.68 -4.39 5.78
CA ARG A 289 -9.86 -3.22 6.13
C ARG A 289 -8.76 -2.92 5.12
N TYR A 290 -8.16 -3.96 4.54
CA TYR A 290 -7.13 -3.80 3.49
C TYR A 290 -7.69 -3.06 2.26
N TRP A 291 -8.97 -3.31 1.92
CA TRP A 291 -9.61 -2.69 0.77
C TRP A 291 -9.93 -1.23 1.06
N PHE A 292 -10.44 -0.93 2.25
CA PHE A 292 -10.61 0.45 2.70
C PHE A 292 -9.28 1.22 2.70
N LEU A 293 -8.21 0.62 3.24
CA LEU A 293 -6.87 1.20 3.21
C LEU A 293 -6.40 1.44 1.77
N THR A 294 -6.66 0.49 0.86
CA THR A 294 -6.37 0.67 -0.58
C THR A 294 -7.09 1.89 -1.15
N VAL A 295 -8.40 2.01 -0.90
CA VAL A 295 -9.25 3.10 -1.39
C VAL A 295 -8.75 4.45 -0.84
N LEU A 296 -8.54 4.54 0.48
CA LEU A 296 -8.06 5.73 1.16
C LEU A 296 -6.69 6.17 0.63
N MET A 297 -5.74 5.24 0.57
CA MET A 297 -4.38 5.52 0.12
C MET A 297 -4.36 5.96 -1.36
N ALA A 298 -5.10 5.25 -2.22
CA ALA A 298 -5.22 5.59 -3.63
C ALA A 298 -5.84 6.97 -3.82
N PHE A 299 -6.89 7.31 -3.06
CA PHE A 299 -7.55 8.60 -3.10
C PHE A 299 -6.62 9.75 -2.67
N VAL A 300 -6.00 9.64 -1.49
CA VAL A 300 -5.10 10.66 -0.92
C VAL A 300 -3.94 10.94 -1.85
N PHE A 301 -3.25 9.91 -2.35
CA PHE A 301 -2.11 10.08 -3.25
C PHE A 301 -2.49 10.46 -4.67
N THR A 302 -3.76 10.33 -5.06
CA THR A 302 -4.27 10.84 -6.33
C THR A 302 -4.69 12.31 -6.21
N ALA A 303 -5.28 12.71 -5.09
CA ALA A 303 -5.70 14.08 -4.81
C ALA A 303 -4.51 15.01 -4.56
N MET A 304 -3.52 14.55 -3.78
CA MET A 304 -2.37 15.35 -3.35
C MET A 304 -1.02 14.69 -3.74
N PRO A 305 -0.79 14.40 -5.03
CA PRO A 305 0.35 13.60 -5.45
C PRO A 305 1.70 14.30 -5.26
N SER A 306 1.70 15.64 -5.16
CA SER A 306 2.90 16.48 -5.02
C SER A 306 3.32 16.79 -3.58
N SER A 307 2.47 16.51 -2.58
CA SER A 307 2.73 16.94 -1.20
C SER A 307 3.65 15.97 -0.46
N ALA A 308 4.87 16.43 -0.13
CA ALA A 308 5.79 15.68 0.71
C ALA A 308 5.27 15.51 2.14
N ALA A 309 4.53 16.52 2.65
CA ALA A 309 3.90 16.46 3.96
C ALA A 309 2.87 15.32 4.01
N VAL A 310 1.96 15.23 3.03
CA VAL A 310 0.96 14.15 2.97
C VAL A 310 1.62 12.78 2.93
N TYR A 311 2.64 12.59 2.11
CA TYR A 311 3.38 11.33 2.04
C TYR A 311 3.99 10.94 3.39
N ARG A 312 4.63 11.88 4.09
CA ARG A 312 5.23 11.66 5.41
C ARG A 312 4.17 11.35 6.46
N THR A 313 3.09 12.14 6.47
CA THR A 313 1.97 11.95 7.40
C THR A 313 1.36 10.58 7.20
N VAL A 314 1.04 10.18 5.97
CA VAL A 314 0.42 8.88 5.67
C VAL A 314 1.30 7.71 6.12
N LEU A 315 2.62 7.76 5.90
CA LEU A 315 3.51 6.69 6.37
C LEU A 315 3.64 6.67 7.90
N ALA A 316 3.80 7.84 8.54
CA ALA A 316 3.94 7.93 9.99
C ALA A 316 2.64 7.54 10.72
N THR A 317 1.50 8.10 10.30
CA THR A 317 0.20 7.76 10.88
C THR A 317 -0.27 6.37 10.46
N GLY A 318 0.19 5.84 9.33
CA GLY A 318 -0.07 4.46 8.91
C GLY A 318 0.50 3.45 9.89
N VAL A 319 1.72 3.68 10.41
CA VAL A 319 2.33 2.85 11.47
C VAL A 319 1.52 2.91 12.76
N VAL A 320 1.21 4.12 13.23
CA VAL A 320 0.40 4.31 14.45
C VAL A 320 -0.99 3.71 14.29
N GLY A 321 -1.61 3.92 13.13
CA GLY A 321 -2.93 3.40 12.80
C GLY A 321 -2.97 1.88 12.79
N ALA A 322 -1.94 1.22 12.23
CA ALA A 322 -1.89 -0.24 12.20
C ALA A 322 -1.56 -0.87 13.56
N LEU A 323 -0.67 -0.25 14.35
CA LEU A 323 -0.23 -0.81 15.63
C LEU A 323 -1.18 -0.49 16.79
N VAL A 324 -1.86 0.67 16.75
CA VAL A 324 -2.70 1.15 17.85
C VAL A 324 -4.17 1.15 17.43
N VAL A 325 -4.54 1.89 16.38
CA VAL A 325 -5.97 2.07 16.06
C VAL A 325 -6.61 0.75 15.62
N PHE A 326 -5.90 -0.03 14.82
CA PHE A 326 -6.45 -1.22 14.18
C PHE A 326 -6.82 -2.33 15.18
N PRO A 327 -5.99 -2.70 16.16
CA PRO A 327 -6.37 -3.76 17.09
C PRO A 327 -7.51 -3.33 18.05
N TYR A 328 -7.55 -2.07 18.48
CA TYR A 328 -8.64 -1.56 19.30
C TYR A 328 -9.96 -1.44 18.52
N ALA A 329 -9.91 -1.03 17.24
CA ALA A 329 -11.09 -0.96 16.38
C ALA A 329 -11.65 -2.35 16.00
N ASP A 330 -10.88 -3.42 16.16
CA ASP A 330 -11.35 -4.80 15.99
C ASP A 330 -12.21 -5.27 17.16
N LYS A 331 -11.87 -4.84 18.38
CA LYS A 331 -12.64 -5.16 19.59
C LYS A 331 -14.09 -4.68 19.52
N PHE A 332 -14.34 -3.53 18.90
CA PHE A 332 -15.70 -2.96 18.76
C PHE A 332 -16.48 -3.50 17.56
N ARG A 333 -15.94 -4.45 16.80
CA ARG A 333 -16.54 -4.94 15.55
C ARG A 333 -17.21 -6.32 15.69
N TYR A 334 -16.91 -7.05 16.76
CA TYR A 334 -17.54 -8.32 17.07
C TYR A 334 -18.44 -8.08 18.28
N ASP A 335 -19.74 -8.31 18.10
CA ASP A 335 -20.71 -8.17 19.19
C ASP A 335 -20.42 -9.17 20.32
N ASP A 336 -20.66 -8.72 21.54
CA ASP A 336 -20.33 -9.32 22.84
C ASP A 336 -20.97 -10.69 23.10
N GLU A 337 -20.52 -11.76 22.43
CA GLU A 337 -20.84 -13.13 22.84
C GLU A 337 -19.57 -14.00 22.96
N GLY A 338 -18.95 -13.94 24.14
CA GLY A 338 -18.24 -15.10 24.71
C GLY A 338 -16.72 -15.05 24.83
N GLN A 339 -16.02 -14.01 24.32
CA GLN A 339 -14.58 -13.90 24.55
C GLN A 339 -14.32 -13.25 25.92
N ARG A 340 -13.96 -14.09 26.92
CA ARG A 340 -13.49 -13.62 28.23
C ARG A 340 -12.46 -12.49 28.06
N PRO A 341 -12.56 -11.37 28.78
CA PRO A 341 -11.49 -10.39 28.79
C PRO A 341 -10.27 -11.09 29.40
N ALA A 342 -9.30 -11.46 28.56
CA ALA A 342 -7.98 -11.78 29.06
C ALA A 342 -7.54 -10.54 29.86
N GLN A 343 -7.25 -10.74 31.15
CA GLN A 343 -6.63 -9.71 31.97
C GLN A 343 -5.34 -9.31 31.25
N SER A 344 -5.38 -8.19 30.54
CA SER A 344 -4.35 -7.82 29.58
C SER A 344 -3.06 -7.49 30.33
N ALA A 345 -2.10 -8.41 30.32
CA ALA A 345 -0.80 -8.22 30.97
C ALA A 345 0.14 -7.35 30.13
N SER A 346 -0.16 -7.13 28.84
CA SER A 346 0.64 -6.30 27.94
C SER A 346 -0.21 -5.46 26.98
N VAL A 347 0.25 -4.24 26.70
CA VAL A 347 -0.32 -3.31 25.71
C VAL A 347 -0.22 -3.87 24.27
N PHE A 348 0.65 -4.85 24.05
CA PHE A 348 0.91 -5.43 22.72
C PHE A 348 0.18 -6.76 22.46
N GLU A 349 -0.59 -7.26 23.42
CA GLU A 349 -1.39 -8.48 23.27
C GLU A 349 -2.32 -8.46 22.03
N PRO A 350 -2.88 -7.31 21.61
CA PRO A 350 -3.64 -7.23 20.36
C PRO A 350 -2.81 -7.49 19.08
N LEU A 351 -1.46 -7.40 19.12
CA LEU A 351 -0.57 -7.78 18.01
C LEU A 351 -0.34 -9.30 17.92
N VAL A 352 -0.84 -10.05 18.89
CA VAL A 352 -0.88 -11.52 18.90
C VAL A 352 -2.18 -12.03 18.26
N THR A 353 -3.00 -11.14 17.68
CA THR A 353 -4.20 -11.54 16.93
C THR A 353 -3.85 -12.13 15.56
N LYS A 354 -4.78 -12.94 15.03
CA LYS A 354 -4.71 -13.61 13.73
C LYS A 354 -4.33 -12.71 12.56
N ASP A 355 -4.55 -11.40 12.66
CA ASP A 355 -4.21 -10.46 11.59
C ASP A 355 -2.71 -10.29 11.34
N TYR A 356 -1.86 -10.71 12.28
CA TYR A 356 -0.39 -10.62 12.24
C TYR A 356 0.33 -11.98 12.24
N ASP A 357 -0.27 -12.98 11.58
CA ASP A 357 0.24 -14.36 11.53
C ASP A 357 1.32 -14.61 10.46
N GLN A 358 1.78 -13.59 9.73
CA GLN A 358 2.61 -13.77 8.52
C GLN A 358 3.93 -14.47 8.78
N MET A 359 4.61 -14.11 9.87
CA MET A 359 5.89 -14.71 10.28
C MET A 359 5.73 -16.19 10.62
N VAL A 360 4.73 -16.51 11.45
CA VAL A 360 4.47 -17.88 11.91
C VAL A 360 3.95 -18.75 10.76
N MET A 361 3.10 -18.20 9.89
CA MET A 361 2.65 -18.88 8.68
C MET A 361 3.80 -19.18 7.73
N PHE A 362 4.78 -18.30 7.59
CA PHE A 362 5.96 -18.61 6.79
C PHE A 362 6.78 -19.74 7.41
N ALA A 363 7.01 -19.73 8.74
CA ALA A 363 7.68 -20.81 9.46
C ALA A 363 6.96 -22.16 9.27
N ASN A 364 5.64 -22.22 9.49
CA ASN A 364 4.84 -23.42 9.26
C ASN A 364 4.89 -23.88 7.79
N THR A 365 5.03 -22.95 6.85
CA THR A 365 5.15 -23.30 5.44
C THR A 365 6.51 -23.91 5.11
N ILE A 366 7.58 -23.53 5.81
CA ILE A 366 8.88 -24.21 5.70
C ILE A 366 8.72 -25.67 6.12
N SER A 367 8.13 -25.93 7.30
CA SER A 367 7.86 -27.29 7.78
C SER A 367 6.97 -28.09 6.81
N TRP A 368 5.98 -27.43 6.22
CA TRP A 368 5.11 -28.04 5.22
C TRP A 368 5.85 -28.43 3.93
N VAL A 369 6.74 -27.57 3.45
CA VAL A 369 7.58 -27.85 2.28
C VAL A 369 8.59 -28.96 2.59
N ASP A 370 9.15 -29.00 3.79
CA ASP A 370 10.09 -30.06 4.19
C ASP A 370 9.43 -31.45 4.21
N THR A 371 8.12 -31.50 4.49
CA THR A 371 7.35 -32.76 4.48
C THR A 371 6.76 -33.14 3.12
N ARG A 372 6.50 -32.17 2.22
CA ARG A 372 5.78 -32.43 0.94
C ARG A 372 6.54 -32.04 -0.33
N GLY A 373 7.67 -31.36 -0.20
CA GLY A 373 8.43 -30.77 -1.29
C GLY A 373 7.87 -29.45 -1.82
N HIS A 374 8.64 -28.79 -2.67
CA HIS A 374 8.24 -27.57 -3.37
C HIS A 374 7.16 -27.85 -4.44
N THR A 375 6.37 -26.84 -4.77
CA THR A 375 5.29 -26.94 -5.77
C THR A 375 5.69 -26.51 -7.17
N TYR A 376 6.95 -26.12 -7.40
CA TYR A 376 7.56 -25.87 -8.70
C TYR A 376 6.77 -24.94 -9.64
N GLY A 377 6.17 -23.88 -9.09
CA GLY A 377 5.41 -22.87 -9.83
C GLY A 377 3.91 -23.14 -9.91
N ARG A 378 3.41 -24.26 -9.35
CA ARG A 378 1.98 -24.59 -9.37
C ARG A 378 1.14 -23.56 -8.62
N GLN A 379 1.58 -23.07 -7.45
CA GLN A 379 0.79 -22.10 -6.67
C GLN A 379 0.67 -20.76 -7.42
N LEU A 380 1.78 -20.25 -7.93
CA LEU A 380 1.85 -19.03 -8.74
C LEU A 380 1.07 -19.16 -10.05
N ALA A 381 1.08 -20.34 -10.70
CA ALA A 381 0.24 -20.60 -11.86
C ALA A 381 -1.25 -20.52 -11.49
N GLY A 382 -1.62 -21.04 -10.31
CA GLY A 382 -2.97 -20.88 -9.74
C GLY A 382 -3.38 -19.42 -9.58
N SER A 383 -2.50 -18.59 -9.03
CA SER A 383 -2.74 -17.16 -8.86
C SER A 383 -2.74 -16.38 -10.19
N GLY A 384 -1.86 -16.72 -11.12
CA GLY A 384 -1.75 -16.06 -12.44
C GLY A 384 -2.91 -16.42 -13.38
N LEU A 385 -3.36 -17.67 -13.32
CA LEU A 385 -4.51 -18.20 -14.07
C LEU A 385 -5.76 -18.29 -13.19
N PHE A 386 -5.90 -17.37 -12.23
CA PHE A 386 -7.03 -17.36 -11.30
C PHE A 386 -8.40 -17.29 -12.01
N PHE A 387 -8.45 -16.73 -13.23
CA PHE A 387 -9.65 -16.59 -14.03
C PHE A 387 -10.09 -17.90 -14.70
N VAL A 388 -9.23 -18.92 -14.78
CA VAL A 388 -9.59 -20.24 -15.33
C VAL A 388 -10.55 -20.94 -14.36
N PRO A 389 -11.78 -21.29 -14.78
CA PRO A 389 -12.74 -21.98 -13.94
C PRO A 389 -12.26 -23.38 -13.56
N ARG A 390 -12.64 -23.87 -12.36
CA ARG A 390 -12.32 -25.24 -11.90
C ARG A 390 -12.91 -26.33 -12.81
N ALA A 391 -13.98 -26.04 -13.55
CA ALA A 391 -14.54 -26.96 -14.55
C ALA A 391 -13.57 -27.24 -15.70
N VAL A 392 -12.74 -26.26 -16.07
CA VAL A 392 -11.72 -26.40 -17.13
C VAL A 392 -10.39 -26.88 -16.53
N TRP A 393 -10.07 -26.47 -15.30
CA TRP A 393 -8.88 -26.91 -14.58
C TRP A 393 -9.26 -27.52 -13.22
N SER A 394 -9.62 -28.80 -13.24
CA SER A 394 -10.03 -29.54 -12.03
C SER A 394 -8.93 -29.58 -10.97
N GLY A 395 -7.68 -29.70 -11.41
CA GLY A 395 -6.48 -29.70 -10.55
C GLY A 395 -5.96 -28.33 -10.10
N LYS A 396 -6.74 -27.25 -10.25
CA LYS A 396 -6.34 -25.89 -9.85
C LYS A 396 -6.01 -25.86 -8.36
N PRO A 397 -4.82 -25.37 -7.97
CA PRO A 397 -4.43 -25.34 -6.56
C PRO A 397 -5.33 -24.43 -5.75
N GLU A 398 -5.52 -24.81 -4.49
CA GLU A 398 -6.11 -23.94 -3.47
C GLU A 398 -5.11 -22.89 -2.99
N ASP A 399 -5.65 -21.85 -2.34
CA ASP A 399 -4.86 -20.79 -1.69
C ASP A 399 -3.77 -21.41 -0.81
N THR A 400 -2.53 -20.90 -0.89
CA THR A 400 -1.39 -21.43 -0.14
C THR A 400 -1.65 -21.43 1.37
N GLY A 401 -2.24 -20.36 1.90
CA GLY A 401 -2.64 -20.27 3.31
C GLY A 401 -3.67 -21.33 3.70
N VAL A 402 -4.58 -21.71 2.79
CA VAL A 402 -5.58 -22.75 3.03
C VAL A 402 -4.93 -24.13 3.11
N ARG A 403 -4.02 -24.43 2.17
CA ARG A 403 -3.32 -25.73 2.13
C ARG A 403 -2.45 -25.95 3.37
N VAL A 404 -1.72 -24.92 3.79
CA VAL A 404 -0.90 -24.97 5.02
C VAL A 404 -1.82 -25.08 6.24
N GLY A 405 -2.91 -24.31 6.30
CA GLY A 405 -3.89 -24.42 7.39
C GLY A 405 -4.54 -25.79 7.53
N GLN A 406 -4.92 -26.43 6.42
CA GLN A 406 -5.45 -27.80 6.41
C GLN A 406 -4.40 -28.80 6.90
N TRP A 407 -3.13 -28.64 6.50
CA TRP A 407 -2.03 -29.47 7.01
C TRP A 407 -1.81 -29.30 8.52
N MET A 408 -1.98 -28.08 9.04
CA MET A 408 -1.94 -27.80 10.48
C MET A 408 -3.18 -28.32 11.24
N GLY A 409 -4.19 -28.87 10.55
CA GLY A 409 -5.45 -29.33 11.16
C GLY A 409 -6.42 -28.20 11.54
N LEU A 410 -6.23 -26.99 11.01
CA LEU A 410 -7.09 -25.84 11.33
C LEU A 410 -8.40 -25.88 10.54
N ARG A 411 -9.53 -25.72 11.25
CA ARG A 411 -10.87 -25.62 10.61
C ARG A 411 -11.08 -24.28 9.89
N MET A 412 -10.51 -23.19 10.41
CA MET A 412 -10.61 -21.85 9.82
C MET A 412 -9.35 -21.49 9.04
N THR A 413 -9.40 -21.70 7.73
CA THR A 413 -8.25 -21.65 6.82
C THR A 413 -7.96 -20.27 6.20
N ASN A 414 -8.64 -19.21 6.67
CA ASN A 414 -8.33 -17.83 6.29
C ASN A 414 -7.03 -17.35 6.96
N LEU A 415 -5.90 -17.88 6.49
CA LEU A 415 -4.56 -17.64 7.02
C LEU A 415 -3.74 -16.84 6.00
N SER A 416 -2.73 -16.12 6.49
CA SER A 416 -1.84 -15.40 5.58
C SER A 416 -0.94 -16.34 4.78
N ALA A 417 -0.60 -15.90 3.58
CA ALA A 417 0.45 -16.47 2.76
C ALA A 417 1.21 -15.28 2.15
N PRO A 418 2.15 -14.70 2.91
CA PRO A 418 2.89 -13.55 2.41
C PRO A 418 3.70 -13.90 1.17
N VAL A 419 4.10 -12.90 0.39
CA VAL A 419 4.80 -13.13 -0.90
C VAL A 419 6.10 -13.93 -0.74
N TRP A 420 6.77 -13.80 0.40
CA TRP A 420 7.91 -14.64 0.76
C TRP A 420 7.53 -16.12 0.75
N THR A 421 6.42 -16.46 1.38
CA THR A 421 5.85 -17.82 1.42
C THR A 421 5.50 -18.32 0.03
N GLU A 422 4.81 -17.51 -0.79
CA GLU A 422 4.41 -17.92 -2.15
C GLU A 422 5.61 -18.25 -3.03
N PHE A 423 6.66 -17.41 -3.01
CA PHE A 423 7.88 -17.69 -3.77
C PHE A 423 8.68 -18.86 -3.20
N TRP A 424 8.71 -19.01 -1.87
CA TRP A 424 9.38 -20.13 -1.21
C TRP A 424 8.73 -21.47 -1.55
N VAL A 425 7.40 -21.54 -1.49
CA VAL A 425 6.65 -22.76 -1.78
C VAL A 425 6.91 -23.25 -3.19
N ASP A 426 6.92 -22.34 -4.16
CA ASP A 426 7.13 -22.73 -5.57
C ASP A 426 8.59 -22.96 -5.94
N PHE A 427 9.54 -22.17 -5.43
CA PHE A 427 10.91 -22.13 -5.96
C PHE A 427 12.00 -22.09 -4.87
N GLY A 428 11.64 -22.28 -3.61
CA GLY A 428 12.54 -22.23 -2.47
C GLY A 428 13.24 -20.89 -2.31
N ALA A 429 14.42 -20.92 -1.66
CA ALA A 429 15.19 -19.72 -1.35
C ALA A 429 15.57 -18.92 -2.61
N THR A 430 15.91 -19.59 -3.71
CA THR A 430 16.37 -18.94 -4.95
C THR A 430 15.27 -18.11 -5.61
N GLY A 431 14.07 -18.69 -5.76
CA GLY A 431 12.94 -17.95 -6.34
C GLY A 431 12.39 -16.89 -5.38
N MET A 432 12.48 -17.09 -4.06
CA MET A 432 12.17 -16.05 -3.08
C MET A 432 13.11 -14.84 -3.23
N ILE A 433 14.43 -15.06 -3.27
CA ILE A 433 15.41 -13.98 -3.47
C ILE A 433 15.17 -13.26 -4.80
N GLY A 434 15.02 -14.03 -5.90
CA GLY A 434 14.79 -13.48 -7.23
C GLY A 434 13.48 -12.71 -7.33
N GLY A 435 12.39 -13.25 -6.78
CA GLY A 435 11.07 -12.62 -6.73
C GLY A 435 11.07 -11.32 -5.94
N MET A 436 11.70 -11.32 -4.75
CA MET A 436 11.82 -10.11 -3.93
C MET A 436 12.67 -9.03 -4.60
N ALA A 437 13.78 -9.40 -5.24
CA ALA A 437 14.58 -8.47 -6.04
C ALA A 437 13.80 -7.91 -7.24
N LEU A 438 12.99 -8.72 -7.91
CA LEU A 438 12.12 -8.27 -9.00
C LEU A 438 11.07 -7.27 -8.52
N ILE A 439 10.42 -7.52 -7.38
CA ILE A 439 9.46 -6.60 -6.78
C ILE A 439 10.15 -5.28 -6.41
N GLY A 440 11.34 -5.33 -5.78
CA GLY A 440 12.13 -4.13 -5.47
C GLY A 440 12.47 -3.32 -6.72
N TYR A 441 12.89 -4.00 -7.79
CA TYR A 441 13.17 -3.37 -9.08
C TYR A 441 11.92 -2.72 -9.70
N ALA A 442 10.79 -3.44 -9.71
CA ALA A 442 9.52 -2.95 -10.25
C ALA A 442 8.97 -1.76 -9.46
N SER A 443 9.04 -1.81 -8.12
CA SER A 443 8.64 -0.73 -7.22
C SER A 443 9.43 0.54 -7.47
N ALA A 444 10.77 0.46 -7.47
CA ALA A 444 11.63 1.62 -7.71
C ALA A 444 11.46 2.20 -9.12
N ARG A 445 11.24 1.35 -10.13
CA ARG A 445 10.98 1.82 -11.50
C ARG A 445 9.62 2.52 -11.62
N THR A 446 8.59 1.99 -10.96
CA THR A 446 7.25 2.57 -10.95
C THR A 446 7.23 3.89 -10.20
N ASP A 447 7.88 3.98 -9.04
CA ASP A 447 8.01 5.21 -8.26
C ASP A 447 8.69 6.33 -9.06
N ARG A 448 9.78 6.03 -9.77
CA ARG A 448 10.46 7.03 -10.61
C ARG A 448 9.59 7.50 -11.77
N ARG A 449 8.85 6.59 -12.42
CA ARG A 449 7.92 6.96 -13.50
C ARG A 449 6.72 7.75 -12.98
N TYR A 450 6.18 7.39 -11.82
CA TYR A 450 5.11 8.12 -11.14
C TYR A 450 5.55 9.55 -10.78
N ALA A 451 6.76 9.69 -10.21
CA ALA A 451 7.33 10.99 -9.89
C ALA A 451 7.37 11.92 -11.11
N LEU A 452 7.72 11.39 -12.30
CA LEU A 452 7.67 12.13 -13.57
C LEU A 452 6.23 12.40 -14.04
N ALA A 453 5.34 11.42 -13.95
CA ALA A 453 3.95 11.53 -14.41
C ALA A 453 3.11 12.55 -13.62
N VAL A 454 3.54 12.89 -12.41
CA VAL A 454 2.90 13.87 -11.53
C VAL A 454 3.44 15.30 -11.75
N THR A 455 4.59 15.47 -12.41
CA THR A 455 5.12 16.81 -12.70
C THR A 455 4.21 17.60 -13.63
N ARG A 456 4.32 18.94 -13.60
CA ARG A 456 3.61 19.83 -14.54
C ARG A 456 3.95 19.52 -16.02
N ALA A 457 5.15 19.00 -16.28
CA ALA A 457 5.60 18.56 -17.60
C ALA A 457 5.12 17.14 -17.98
N GLY A 458 4.35 16.47 -17.11
CA GLY A 458 3.86 15.11 -17.32
C GLY A 458 2.68 15.01 -18.31
N PRO A 459 2.09 13.81 -18.48
CA PRO A 459 1.02 13.53 -19.45
C PRO A 459 -0.32 14.23 -19.17
N GLY A 460 -0.38 15.13 -18.18
CA GLY A 460 -1.57 15.85 -17.79
C GLY A 460 -2.57 15.08 -16.92
N PRO A 461 -3.84 15.55 -16.84
CA PRO A 461 -4.87 15.03 -15.93
C PRO A 461 -5.26 13.57 -16.21
N GLY A 462 -5.18 13.10 -17.45
CA GLY A 462 -5.59 11.75 -17.85
C GLY A 462 -4.52 10.68 -17.70
N SER A 463 -3.35 10.98 -17.11
CA SER A 463 -2.25 10.02 -16.99
C SER A 463 -2.69 8.74 -16.25
N VAL A 464 -2.67 7.60 -16.96
CA VAL A 464 -3.08 6.29 -16.41
C VAL A 464 -2.13 5.85 -15.31
N LEU A 465 -0.82 6.07 -15.49
CA LEU A 465 0.19 5.72 -14.47
C LEU A 465 0.00 6.49 -13.16
N ALA A 466 -0.47 7.73 -13.25
CA ALA A 466 -0.67 8.55 -12.07
C ALA A 466 -1.90 8.15 -11.25
N ILE A 467 -2.75 7.27 -11.78
CA ILE A 467 -3.84 6.60 -11.07
C ILE A 467 -3.43 5.19 -10.65
N ALA A 468 -2.79 4.45 -11.56
CA ALA A 468 -2.36 3.08 -11.32
C ALA A 468 -1.34 2.96 -10.19
N ALA A 469 -0.36 3.86 -10.09
CA ALA A 469 0.66 3.77 -9.05
C ALA A 469 0.09 3.98 -7.63
N PRO A 470 -0.74 5.00 -7.34
CA PRO A 470 -1.47 5.11 -6.07
C PRO A 470 -2.34 3.91 -5.74
N LEU A 471 -3.07 3.38 -6.73
CA LEU A 471 -3.90 2.20 -6.55
C LEU A 471 -3.06 0.97 -6.16
N ILE A 472 -2.00 0.69 -6.93
CA ILE A 472 -1.10 -0.43 -6.67
C ILE A 472 -0.45 -0.27 -5.30
N ALA A 473 0.02 0.93 -4.93
CA ALA A 473 0.62 1.17 -3.63
C ALA A 473 -0.35 0.90 -2.47
N GLY A 474 -1.61 1.32 -2.58
CA GLY A 474 -2.64 0.96 -1.59
C GLY A 474 -2.86 -0.56 -1.53
N TYR A 475 -2.89 -1.21 -2.70
CA TYR A 475 -3.11 -2.65 -2.83
C TYR A 475 -1.91 -3.50 -2.42
N THR A 476 -0.71 -2.91 -2.31
CA THR A 476 0.52 -3.59 -1.88
C THR A 476 0.34 -4.28 -0.52
N PHE A 477 -0.47 -3.74 0.39
CA PHE A 477 -0.72 -4.39 1.69
C PHE A 477 -1.33 -5.79 1.53
N ILE A 478 -2.34 -5.96 0.68
CA ILE A 478 -2.94 -7.28 0.48
C ILE A 478 -2.03 -8.17 -0.37
N LEU A 479 -1.32 -7.60 -1.33
CA LEU A 479 -0.35 -8.35 -2.13
C LEU A 479 0.76 -8.93 -1.27
N LEU A 480 1.33 -8.17 -0.33
CA LEU A 480 2.41 -8.62 0.54
C LEU A 480 1.93 -9.54 1.67
N ARG A 481 0.68 -9.36 2.12
CA ARG A 481 0.11 -10.05 3.28
C ARG A 481 -0.56 -11.38 2.94
N GLY A 482 -1.47 -11.36 1.97
CA GLY A 482 -2.42 -12.45 1.74
C GLY A 482 -2.05 -13.33 0.56
N PRO A 483 -2.72 -14.50 0.42
CA PRO A 483 -2.53 -15.36 -0.73
C PRO A 483 -2.71 -14.59 -2.04
N LEU A 484 -1.78 -14.77 -2.97
CA LEU A 484 -1.80 -14.04 -4.24
C LEU A 484 -3.07 -14.32 -5.05
N LEU A 485 -3.60 -15.54 -4.92
CA LEU A 485 -4.84 -15.96 -5.57
C LEU A 485 -6.06 -15.14 -5.10
N GLN A 486 -6.13 -14.78 -3.82
CA GLN A 486 -7.21 -13.90 -3.30
C GLN A 486 -7.06 -12.45 -3.77
N ALA A 487 -5.82 -11.99 -3.96
CA ALA A 487 -5.53 -10.64 -4.43
C ALA A 487 -5.65 -10.47 -5.96
N ALA A 488 -5.54 -11.57 -6.73
CA ALA A 488 -5.48 -11.51 -8.19
C ALA A 488 -6.76 -10.94 -8.83
N GLY A 489 -7.94 -11.28 -8.29
CA GLY A 489 -9.24 -10.93 -8.90
C GLY A 489 -9.44 -9.42 -9.08
N LYS A 490 -9.35 -8.64 -8.00
CA LYS A 490 -9.56 -7.18 -8.07
C LYS A 490 -8.45 -6.48 -8.85
N LEU A 491 -7.21 -6.97 -8.74
CA LEU A 491 -6.07 -6.43 -9.49
C LEU A 491 -6.23 -6.62 -10.99
N ALA A 492 -6.68 -7.80 -11.43
CA ALA A 492 -6.93 -8.10 -12.84
C ALA A 492 -8.06 -7.23 -13.41
N ILE A 493 -9.17 -7.08 -12.68
CA ILE A 493 -10.26 -6.17 -13.08
C ILE A 493 -9.72 -4.73 -13.21
N ALA A 494 -8.93 -4.27 -12.24
CA ALA A 494 -8.33 -2.93 -12.31
C ALA A 494 -7.41 -2.78 -13.54
N ALA A 495 -6.56 -3.78 -13.82
CA ALA A 495 -5.66 -3.78 -14.97
C ALA A 495 -6.44 -3.74 -16.29
N LEU A 496 -7.49 -4.57 -16.43
CA LEU A 496 -8.35 -4.60 -17.62
C LEU A 496 -9.04 -3.26 -17.86
N LEU A 497 -9.59 -2.63 -16.82
CA LEU A 497 -10.26 -1.33 -16.94
C LEU A 497 -9.27 -0.21 -17.26
N LEU A 498 -8.08 -0.22 -16.66
CA LEU A 498 -7.01 0.73 -17.00
C LEU A 498 -6.56 0.59 -18.45
N LEU A 499 -6.43 -0.65 -18.96
CA LEU A 499 -6.12 -0.93 -20.36
C LEU A 499 -7.24 -0.47 -21.30
N ALA A 500 -8.50 -0.77 -20.96
CA ALA A 500 -9.65 -0.36 -21.75
C ALA A 500 -9.73 1.16 -21.91
N VAL A 501 -9.47 1.90 -20.83
CA VAL A 501 -9.53 3.37 -20.82
C VAL A 501 -8.27 4.02 -21.42
N ALA A 502 -7.14 3.31 -21.42
CA ALA A 502 -5.87 3.83 -21.93
C ALA A 502 -5.88 4.07 -23.45
N THR A 503 -5.29 5.19 -23.84
CA THR A 503 -4.92 5.52 -25.22
C THR A 503 -3.50 6.08 -25.26
N PHE A 504 -2.74 5.67 -26.28
CA PHE A 504 -1.37 6.14 -26.50
C PHE A 504 -1.41 7.32 -27.48
N ARG A 505 -1.82 8.49 -26.99
CA ARG A 505 -1.75 9.71 -27.80
C ARG A 505 -0.33 10.25 -27.79
N GLU A 506 0.27 10.39 -28.97
CA GLU A 506 1.40 11.32 -29.11
C GLU A 506 0.88 12.71 -28.74
N GLN A 507 1.55 13.35 -27.78
CA GLN A 507 1.41 14.80 -27.62
C GLN A 507 1.97 15.42 -28.91
N ARG A 508 1.13 15.58 -29.93
CA ARG A 508 1.36 16.63 -30.93
C ARG A 508 1.33 17.91 -30.13
N ALA A 509 2.52 18.35 -29.72
CA ALA A 509 2.71 19.66 -29.14
C ALA A 509 1.95 20.64 -30.03
N ALA A 510 1.09 21.43 -29.40
CA ALA A 510 0.45 22.56 -30.01
C ALA A 510 1.55 23.54 -30.46
N ARG A 511 2.16 23.27 -31.62
CA ARG A 511 2.68 24.28 -32.54
C ARG A 511 1.49 24.72 -33.39
N ARG A 512 0.52 25.37 -32.75
CA ARG A 512 -0.29 26.36 -33.44
C ARG A 512 -0.01 27.65 -32.68
N ARG A 513 0.89 28.41 -33.29
CA ARG A 513 1.03 29.85 -33.10
C ARG A 513 -0.34 30.50 -33.23
#